data_AF-U1QQM4-F1
#
_entry.id   AF-U1QQM4-F1
#
_cell.length_a   1.000
_cell.length_b   1.000
_cell.length_c   1.000
_cell.angle_alpha   90.00
_cell.angle_beta   90.00
_cell.angle_gamma   90.00
#
_symmetry.space_group_name_H-M   'P 1'
#
loop_
_entity.id
_entity.type
_entity.pdbx_description
1 polymer ?
#
loop_
_entity_poly.entity_id
_entity_poly.type
_entity_poly.pdbx_seq_one_letter_code
_entity_poly.pdbx_strand_id
1 'polypeptide(L)'
;MAATGTIERPLVTPGVLEQRDYQLELATRAGESHSLVCLPTGLGKTAVSLLVTARRLHRHGGRSLMLAPTKPLVAQHADFYREALEIPDEEVVTFTGEVRPDDRAALWEDARVVLATPQVVENDLLGSRISLAEVTHCTFDECHRATGGYAYSYIAKRYHQDAAEPLVTGMSASPGDEEEAILEVCANLGIGNVEVMTEDDADVAEYTHETAVEWERIELPETVEEIRERVRTVIRERMSALADLGVTNSTKPDVSEREIQKIQGRVKRLMDNDDSAGYQGMSLLAEVRKLRTAMTYVETQSVESFRRYMDRQREAARSSGASKADQRMVSEPGVQQAVTRAERYDDLHPKFRRARILLAQTLGIGDGERVIVFTESRDTAETLTDFLSEHFETERFVGQSDTDGSDGMTQREQQDVLERFRAAEFEVLVSTSVAEEGLDVPEVDLVLFYEPVPTAIRSIQRKGRTGRQTEGRVVVLLAEDTRDEAYFWKARQDEKNMYQELQMLKESAGDIEARLVPQIALDEIDASDDDTTASGGGRGHRRRFG
;
A
#
# COMPACT_ATOMS: atom_id res chain seq x y z
N MET A 1 -29.31 19.27 0.29
CA MET A 1 -29.09 19.04 1.73
C MET A 1 -30.00 17.90 2.15
N ALA A 2 -29.56 16.66 1.94
CA ALA A 2 -30.18 15.53 2.63
C ALA A 2 -29.87 15.70 4.13
N ALA A 3 -30.85 15.48 4.99
CA ALA A 3 -30.60 15.46 6.42
C ALA A 3 -29.75 14.22 6.71
N THR A 4 -28.45 14.41 6.93
CA THR A 4 -27.53 13.32 7.27
C THR A 4 -27.85 12.86 8.69
N GLY A 5 -28.61 11.77 8.79
CA GLY A 5 -28.82 11.07 10.05
C GLY A 5 -27.50 10.46 10.54
N THR A 6 -27.42 10.19 11.83
CA THR A 6 -26.32 9.41 12.43
C THR A 6 -26.82 7.99 12.71
N ILE A 7 -25.97 6.98 12.57
CA ILE A 7 -26.38 5.60 12.83
C ILE A 7 -26.62 5.39 14.33
N GLU A 8 -27.85 5.00 14.68
CA GLU A 8 -28.22 4.56 16.03
C GLU A 8 -28.45 3.04 16.05
N ARG A 9 -27.46 2.28 16.54
CA ARG A 9 -27.54 0.81 16.68
C ARG A 9 -26.87 0.36 17.99
N PRO A 10 -27.29 -0.79 18.57
CA PRO A 10 -26.62 -1.33 19.75
C PRO A 10 -25.12 -1.51 19.53
N LEU A 11 -24.32 -1.13 20.54
CA LEU A 11 -22.85 -1.18 20.54
C LEU A 11 -22.16 -0.22 19.54
N VAL A 12 -22.89 0.66 18.86
CA VAL A 12 -22.30 1.69 17.99
C VAL A 12 -22.39 3.04 18.69
N THR A 13 -21.25 3.73 18.81
CA THR A 13 -21.18 5.05 19.45
C THR A 13 -22.06 6.05 18.69
N PRO A 14 -23.07 6.67 19.33
CA PRO A 14 -23.95 7.62 18.66
C PRO A 14 -23.17 8.82 18.11
N GLY A 15 -23.46 9.21 16.86
CA GLY A 15 -22.87 10.41 16.24
C GLY A 15 -21.49 10.20 15.59
N VAL A 16 -20.87 9.03 15.73
CA VAL A 16 -19.56 8.74 15.10
C VAL A 16 -19.72 8.34 13.63
N LEU A 17 -20.75 7.55 13.31
CA LEU A 17 -21.00 7.10 11.94
C LEU A 17 -22.16 7.87 11.30
N GLU A 18 -21.86 8.45 10.14
CA GLU A 18 -22.87 8.99 9.22
C GLU A 18 -23.75 7.85 8.68
N GLN A 19 -25.06 8.10 8.62
CA GLN A 19 -25.99 7.14 8.04
C GLN A 19 -25.86 7.15 6.51
N ARG A 20 -25.41 6.02 5.96
CA ARG A 20 -25.40 5.75 4.53
C ARG A 20 -26.17 4.47 4.24
N ASP A 21 -27.25 4.58 3.47
CA ASP A 21 -28.20 3.47 3.29
C ASP A 21 -27.55 2.24 2.63
N TYR A 22 -26.65 2.43 1.65
CA TYR A 22 -25.90 1.32 1.06
C TYR A 22 -25.03 0.57 2.08
N GLN A 23 -24.42 1.27 3.06
CA GLN A 23 -23.61 0.61 4.10
C GLN A 23 -24.50 -0.19 5.05
N LEU A 24 -25.68 0.33 5.39
CA LEU A 24 -26.66 -0.37 6.23
C LEU A 24 -27.21 -1.61 5.53
N GLU A 25 -27.49 -1.53 4.23
CA GLU A 25 -27.95 -2.66 3.43
C GLU A 25 -26.87 -3.74 3.35
N LEU A 26 -25.64 -3.37 2.99
CA LEU A 26 -24.50 -4.30 2.93
C LEU A 26 -24.23 -4.96 4.28
N ALA A 27 -24.23 -4.19 5.38
CA ALA A 27 -24.04 -4.74 6.72
C ALA A 27 -25.20 -5.65 7.15
N THR A 28 -26.41 -5.41 6.62
CA THR A 28 -27.56 -6.27 6.90
C THR A 28 -27.39 -7.62 6.21
N ARG A 29 -27.04 -7.63 4.92
CA ARG A 29 -26.82 -8.86 4.14
C ARG A 29 -25.59 -9.63 4.61
N ALA A 30 -24.46 -8.94 4.79
CA ALA A 30 -23.22 -9.54 5.32
C ALA A 30 -23.37 -10.05 6.77
N GLY A 31 -24.35 -9.54 7.52
CA GLY A 31 -24.67 -10.04 8.86
C GLY A 31 -25.46 -11.35 8.89
N GLU A 32 -25.88 -11.88 7.73
CA GLU A 32 -26.76 -13.06 7.62
C GLU A 32 -26.07 -14.27 6.99
N SER A 33 -25.03 -14.07 6.18
CA SER A 33 -24.28 -15.14 5.51
C SER A 33 -22.82 -14.77 5.31
N HIS A 34 -21.96 -15.77 5.11
CA HIS A 34 -20.55 -15.56 4.76
C HIS A 34 -20.44 -14.80 3.44
N SER A 35 -19.99 -13.55 3.51
CA SER A 35 -20.14 -12.60 2.41
C SER A 35 -18.80 -11.99 2.00
N LEU A 36 -18.60 -11.87 0.69
CA LEU A 36 -17.59 -11.00 0.09
C LEU A 36 -18.22 -9.64 -0.15
N VAL A 37 -17.72 -8.61 0.53
CA VAL A 37 -18.15 -7.22 0.36
C VAL A 37 -17.11 -6.49 -0.50
N CYS A 38 -17.50 -6.18 -1.73
CA CYS A 38 -16.69 -5.43 -2.69
C CYS A 38 -17.23 -4.01 -2.85
N LEU A 39 -16.43 -3.05 -2.39
CA LEU A 39 -16.73 -1.62 -2.48
C LEU A 39 -15.51 -0.88 -3.02
N PRO A 40 -15.69 0.11 -3.93
CA PRO A 40 -14.66 1.07 -4.27
C PRO A 40 -14.00 1.62 -3.00
N THR A 41 -12.69 1.85 -3.08
CA THR A 41 -11.99 2.28 -1.86
C THR A 41 -12.53 3.61 -1.39
N GLY A 42 -12.66 3.76 -0.08
CA GLY A 42 -13.18 4.98 0.51
C GLY A 42 -14.67 4.99 0.84
N LEU A 43 -15.46 4.05 0.31
CA LEU A 43 -16.89 3.97 0.62
C LEU A 43 -17.21 3.30 1.97
N GLY A 44 -16.24 3.26 2.88
CA GLY A 44 -16.43 2.78 4.26
C GLY A 44 -16.61 1.27 4.39
N LYS A 45 -15.77 0.45 3.71
CA LYS A 45 -15.68 -1.01 3.96
C LYS A 45 -15.55 -1.34 5.44
N THR A 46 -14.65 -0.65 6.14
CA THR A 46 -14.46 -0.82 7.58
C THR A 46 -15.71 -0.48 8.38
N ALA A 47 -16.50 0.52 7.96
CA ALA A 47 -17.78 0.83 8.62
C ALA A 47 -18.79 -0.32 8.44
N VAL A 48 -18.87 -0.93 7.25
CA VAL A 48 -19.70 -2.12 7.02
C VAL A 48 -19.28 -3.27 7.95
N SER A 49 -17.97 -3.59 8.02
CA SER A 49 -17.48 -4.63 8.95
C SER A 49 -17.80 -4.31 10.41
N LEU A 50 -17.61 -3.06 10.83
CA LEU A 50 -17.90 -2.63 12.20
C LEU A 50 -19.39 -2.79 12.53
N LEU A 51 -20.30 -2.43 11.61
CA LEU A 51 -21.74 -2.62 11.78
C LEU A 51 -22.13 -4.11 11.89
N VAL A 52 -21.46 -4.99 11.12
CA VAL A 52 -21.63 -6.45 11.23
C VAL A 52 -21.10 -6.94 12.59
N THR A 53 -19.91 -6.49 13.00
CA THR A 53 -19.32 -6.81 14.31
C THR A 53 -20.24 -6.40 15.46
N ALA A 54 -20.73 -5.17 15.46
CA ALA A 54 -21.65 -4.66 16.49
C ALA A 54 -22.93 -5.52 16.56
N ARG A 55 -23.55 -5.82 15.41
CA ARG A 55 -24.74 -6.69 15.32
C ARG A 55 -24.46 -8.08 15.87
N ARG A 56 -23.32 -8.70 15.54
CA ARG A 56 -22.94 -10.05 15.97
C ARG A 56 -22.64 -10.12 17.45
N LEU A 57 -21.81 -9.22 17.96
CA LEU A 57 -21.48 -9.14 19.39
C LEU A 57 -22.73 -8.86 20.24
N HIS A 58 -23.64 -8.01 19.77
CA HIS A 58 -24.89 -7.75 20.49
C HIS A 58 -25.81 -8.98 20.53
N ARG A 59 -25.90 -9.74 19.45
CA ARG A 59 -26.84 -10.87 19.33
C ARG A 59 -26.31 -12.18 19.91
N HIS A 60 -25.02 -12.46 19.73
CA HIS A 60 -24.41 -13.76 20.06
C HIS A 60 -23.37 -13.67 21.18
N GLY A 61 -22.94 -12.47 21.58
CA GLY A 61 -21.82 -12.31 22.51
C GLY A 61 -20.49 -12.72 21.88
N GLY A 62 -19.56 -13.21 22.70
CA GLY A 62 -18.25 -13.67 22.24
C GLY A 62 -17.33 -12.55 21.78
N ARG A 63 -16.48 -12.86 20.78
CA ARG A 63 -15.43 -11.98 20.27
C ARG A 63 -15.52 -11.78 18.77
N SER A 64 -14.92 -10.70 18.28
CA SER A 64 -14.69 -10.45 16.85
C SER A 64 -13.20 -10.44 16.55
N LEU A 65 -12.83 -10.97 15.38
CA LEU A 65 -11.47 -10.97 14.86
C LEU A 65 -11.44 -10.20 13.53
N MET A 66 -10.63 -9.14 13.45
CA MET A 66 -10.38 -8.35 12.25
C MET A 66 -8.92 -8.56 11.80
N LEU A 67 -8.73 -9.15 10.63
CA LEU A 67 -7.40 -9.40 10.07
C LEU A 67 -7.08 -8.37 9.01
N ALA A 68 -5.91 -7.73 9.14
CA ALA A 68 -5.40 -6.79 8.13
C ALA A 68 -3.94 -7.08 7.77
N PRO A 69 -3.49 -6.85 6.52
CA PRO A 69 -2.19 -7.33 6.06
C PRO A 69 -0.97 -6.65 6.68
N THR A 70 -1.11 -5.43 7.20
CA THR A 70 0.02 -4.61 7.68
C THR A 70 -0.25 -4.05 9.08
N LYS A 71 0.81 -3.81 9.86
CA LYS A 71 0.68 -3.23 11.20
C LYS A 71 -0.02 -1.86 11.20
N PRO A 72 0.27 -0.94 10.25
CA PRO A 72 -0.42 0.35 10.20
C PRO A 72 -1.93 0.20 9.96
N LEU A 73 -2.37 -0.73 9.10
CA LEU A 73 -3.80 -0.98 8.89
C LEU A 73 -4.45 -1.53 10.15
N VAL A 74 -3.79 -2.43 10.88
CA VAL A 74 -4.28 -2.93 12.17
C VAL A 74 -4.46 -1.79 13.18
N ALA A 75 -3.48 -0.89 13.30
CA ALA A 75 -3.58 0.26 14.20
C ALA A 75 -4.73 1.19 13.78
N GLN A 76 -4.84 1.53 12.50
CA GLN A 76 -5.91 2.37 11.96
C GLN A 76 -7.30 1.81 12.25
N HIS A 77 -7.50 0.51 11.98
CA HIS A 77 -8.78 -0.14 12.27
C HIS A 77 -9.05 -0.18 13.77
N ALA A 78 -8.02 -0.32 14.61
CA ALA A 78 -8.20 -0.39 16.06
C ALA A 78 -8.66 0.94 16.63
N ASP A 79 -8.06 2.04 16.19
CA ASP A 79 -8.46 3.39 16.59
C ASP A 79 -9.90 3.68 16.15
N PHE A 80 -10.26 3.33 14.91
CA PHE A 80 -11.63 3.46 14.42
C PHE A 80 -12.63 2.60 15.23
N TYR A 81 -12.29 1.36 15.58
CA TYR A 81 -13.17 0.49 16.38
C TYR A 81 -13.34 0.99 17.81
N ARG A 82 -12.29 1.54 18.43
CA ARG A 82 -12.38 2.16 19.77
C ARG A 82 -13.27 3.39 19.77
N GLU A 83 -13.17 4.21 18.73
CA GLU A 83 -14.00 5.40 18.60
C GLU A 83 -15.48 5.04 18.35
N ALA A 84 -15.73 4.11 17.42
CA ALA A 84 -17.06 3.85 16.88
C ALA A 84 -17.85 2.72 17.60
N LEU A 85 -17.24 1.94 18.49
CA LEU A 85 -17.94 0.93 19.29
C LEU A 85 -18.08 1.35 20.76
N GLU A 86 -19.23 1.06 21.36
CA GLU A 86 -19.43 1.16 22.81
C GLU A 86 -18.83 -0.07 23.53
N ILE A 87 -17.51 -0.23 23.42
CA ILE A 87 -16.72 -1.29 24.06
C ILE A 87 -15.53 -0.62 24.77
N PRO A 88 -15.19 -1.00 26.03
CA PRO A 88 -14.02 -0.45 26.70
C PRO A 88 -12.74 -0.64 25.90
N ASP A 89 -11.88 0.39 25.84
CA ASP A 89 -10.65 0.38 25.04
C ASP A 89 -9.73 -0.80 25.39
N GLU A 90 -9.71 -1.22 26.66
CA GLU A 90 -8.96 -2.37 27.14
C GLU A 90 -9.43 -3.72 26.56
N GLU A 91 -10.67 -3.80 26.09
CA GLU A 91 -11.25 -4.99 25.45
C GLU A 91 -11.05 -4.97 23.91
N VAL A 92 -10.44 -3.90 23.37
CA VAL A 92 -10.08 -3.76 21.94
C VAL A 92 -8.56 -3.86 21.79
N VAL A 93 -8.08 -5.07 21.51
CA VAL A 93 -6.65 -5.41 21.53
C VAL A 93 -6.05 -5.56 20.13
N THR A 94 -4.76 -5.25 19.99
CA THR A 94 -4.03 -5.30 18.72
C THR A 94 -2.87 -6.29 18.75
N PHE A 95 -2.84 -7.24 17.83
CA PHE A 95 -1.78 -8.26 17.71
C PHE A 95 -0.96 -8.08 16.42
N THR A 96 0.14 -7.35 16.52
CA THR A 96 1.05 -7.02 15.41
C THR A 96 2.44 -7.66 15.55
N GLY A 97 2.63 -8.54 16.54
CA GLY A 97 3.90 -9.20 16.85
C GLY A 97 4.79 -8.46 17.84
N GLU A 98 4.33 -7.33 18.38
CA GLU A 98 5.07 -6.54 19.39
C GLU A 98 4.80 -7.02 20.82
N VAL A 99 3.60 -7.53 21.07
CA VAL A 99 3.24 -8.18 22.34
C VAL A 99 3.82 -9.58 22.37
N ARG A 100 4.39 -10.01 23.51
CA ARG A 100 4.98 -11.35 23.64
C ARG A 100 3.90 -12.44 23.55
N PRO A 101 4.22 -13.65 23.04
CA PRO A 101 3.23 -14.71 22.86
C PRO A 101 2.45 -15.11 24.12
N ASP A 102 3.10 -15.15 25.28
CA ASP A 102 2.44 -15.57 26.53
C ASP A 102 1.47 -14.48 27.04
N ASP A 103 1.83 -13.20 26.88
CA ASP A 103 0.98 -12.07 27.24
C ASP A 103 -0.24 -11.97 26.30
N ARG A 104 -0.10 -12.34 25.02
CA ARG A 104 -1.20 -12.34 24.05
C ARG A 104 -2.31 -13.33 24.40
N ALA A 105 -1.98 -14.49 24.95
CA ALA A 105 -2.99 -15.48 25.35
C ALA A 105 -3.93 -14.92 26.42
N ALA A 106 -3.37 -14.24 27.43
CA ALA A 106 -4.16 -13.57 28.47
C ALA A 106 -5.01 -12.44 27.89
N LEU A 107 -4.42 -11.57 27.06
CA LEU A 107 -5.17 -10.48 26.41
C LEU A 107 -6.30 -10.98 25.50
N TRP A 108 -6.13 -12.14 24.85
CA TRP A 108 -7.16 -12.75 24.02
C TRP A 108 -8.38 -13.18 24.83
N GLU A 109 -8.19 -13.70 26.04
CA GLU A 109 -9.28 -14.15 26.91
C GLU A 109 -10.20 -13.00 27.31
N ASP A 110 -9.64 -11.83 27.64
CA ASP A 110 -10.41 -10.67 28.09
C ASP A 110 -10.94 -9.79 26.92
N ALA A 111 -10.36 -9.90 25.73
CA ALA A 111 -10.75 -9.08 24.60
C ALA A 111 -12.15 -9.41 24.07
N ARG A 112 -12.87 -8.39 23.57
CA ARG A 112 -14.09 -8.56 22.76
C ARG A 112 -13.85 -8.29 21.28
N VAL A 113 -12.86 -7.45 20.98
CA VAL A 113 -12.44 -7.16 19.60
C VAL A 113 -10.94 -7.34 19.52
N VAL A 114 -10.51 -8.18 18.57
CA VAL A 114 -9.09 -8.42 18.29
C VAL A 114 -8.79 -7.97 16.87
N LEU A 115 -7.84 -7.06 16.72
CA LEU A 115 -7.33 -6.62 15.42
C LEU A 115 -5.90 -7.13 15.25
N ALA A 116 -5.61 -7.85 14.18
CA ALA A 116 -4.34 -8.56 14.08
C ALA A 116 -3.79 -8.67 12.67
N THR A 117 -2.46 -8.80 12.58
CA THR A 117 -1.84 -9.28 11.35
C THR A 117 -2.00 -10.80 11.24
N PRO A 118 -2.26 -11.35 10.05
CA PRO A 118 -2.65 -12.75 9.93
C PRO A 118 -1.55 -13.73 10.36
N GLN A 119 -0.28 -13.39 10.15
CA GLN A 119 0.83 -14.25 10.58
C GLN A 119 0.87 -14.42 12.10
N VAL A 120 0.44 -13.41 12.89
CA VAL A 120 0.45 -13.52 14.35
C VAL A 120 -0.63 -14.51 14.79
N VAL A 121 -1.84 -14.38 14.24
CA VAL A 121 -2.96 -15.27 14.54
C VAL A 121 -2.68 -16.70 14.10
N GLU A 122 -2.15 -16.91 12.89
CA GLU A 122 -1.75 -18.22 12.38
C GLU A 122 -0.74 -18.90 13.33
N ASN A 123 0.30 -18.18 13.75
CA ASN A 123 1.30 -18.72 14.68
C ASN A 123 0.72 -19.05 16.05
N ASP A 124 -0.23 -18.24 16.55
CA ASP A 124 -0.88 -18.48 17.84
C ASP A 124 -1.86 -19.65 17.80
N LEU A 125 -2.53 -19.88 16.68
CA LEU A 125 -3.35 -21.07 16.43
C LEU A 125 -2.50 -22.33 16.35
N LEU A 126 -1.42 -22.30 15.55
CA LEU A 126 -0.47 -23.42 15.44
C LEU A 126 0.20 -23.74 16.78
N GLY A 127 0.46 -22.71 17.58
CA GLY A 127 0.99 -22.83 18.94
C GLY A 127 -0.06 -23.18 20.00
N SER A 128 -1.33 -23.34 19.64
CA SER A 128 -2.46 -23.60 20.54
C SER A 128 -2.56 -22.59 21.71
N ARG A 129 -2.25 -21.32 21.44
CA ARG A 129 -2.27 -20.23 22.43
C ARG A 129 -3.61 -19.51 22.49
N ILE A 130 -4.34 -19.52 21.38
CA ILE A 130 -5.66 -18.90 21.25
C ILE A 130 -6.65 -19.93 20.66
N SER A 131 -7.94 -19.70 20.89
CA SER A 131 -9.02 -20.52 20.36
C SER A 131 -10.04 -19.65 19.62
N LEU A 132 -10.49 -20.13 18.46
CA LEU A 132 -11.52 -19.45 17.65
C LEU A 132 -12.95 -19.81 18.06
N ALA A 133 -13.14 -20.70 19.04
CA ALA A 133 -14.46 -21.22 19.43
C ALA A 133 -15.48 -20.11 19.78
N GLU A 134 -15.02 -19.06 20.46
CA GLU A 134 -15.84 -17.93 20.90
C GLU A 134 -15.80 -16.73 19.94
N VAL A 135 -15.19 -16.88 18.75
CA VAL A 135 -15.16 -15.84 17.72
C VAL A 135 -16.43 -15.93 16.88
N THR A 136 -17.31 -14.92 16.99
CA THR A 136 -18.63 -14.90 16.34
C THR A 136 -18.65 -14.15 15.01
N HIS A 137 -17.58 -13.40 14.73
CA HIS A 137 -17.39 -12.68 13.47
C HIS A 137 -15.90 -12.55 13.15
N CYS A 138 -15.50 -13.03 11.97
CA CYS A 138 -14.16 -12.91 11.43
C CYS A 138 -14.17 -12.07 10.15
N THR A 139 -13.45 -10.95 10.14
CA THR A 139 -13.27 -10.09 8.97
C THR A 139 -11.88 -10.27 8.37
N PHE A 140 -11.83 -10.42 7.05
CA PHE A 140 -10.59 -10.47 6.27
C PHE A 140 -10.50 -9.20 5.42
N ASP A 141 -9.67 -8.24 5.83
CA ASP A 141 -9.39 -7.03 5.05
C ASP A 141 -8.39 -7.33 3.92
N GLU A 142 -8.57 -6.68 2.76
CA GLU A 142 -7.84 -6.96 1.51
C GLU A 142 -7.87 -8.47 1.18
N CYS A 143 -9.08 -9.06 1.19
CA CYS A 143 -9.30 -10.51 1.15
C CYS A 143 -8.84 -11.19 -0.15
N HIS A 144 -8.57 -10.43 -1.22
CA HIS A 144 -7.96 -10.92 -2.47
C HIS A 144 -6.61 -11.64 -2.24
N ARG A 145 -6.00 -11.47 -1.06
CA ARG A 145 -4.78 -12.17 -0.65
C ARG A 145 -5.02 -13.61 -0.18
N ALA A 146 -6.27 -14.04 0.00
CA ALA A 146 -6.61 -15.40 0.43
C ALA A 146 -6.46 -16.42 -0.71
N THR A 147 -5.28 -16.46 -1.33
CA THR A 147 -4.92 -17.39 -2.41
C THR A 147 -3.64 -18.13 -2.04
N GLY A 148 -3.47 -19.34 -2.60
CA GLY A 148 -2.31 -20.18 -2.33
C GLY A 148 -2.05 -20.42 -0.84
N GLY A 149 -0.78 -20.23 -0.41
CA GLY A 149 -0.32 -20.49 0.96
C GLY A 149 -0.38 -19.30 1.91
N TYR A 150 -1.23 -18.29 1.64
CA TYR A 150 -1.34 -17.14 2.53
C TYR A 150 -2.09 -17.49 3.83
N ALA A 151 -1.69 -16.85 4.94
CA ALA A 151 -2.20 -17.15 6.28
C ALA A 151 -3.74 -17.02 6.41
N TYR A 152 -4.39 -16.19 5.59
CA TYR A 152 -5.86 -16.09 5.56
C TYR A 152 -6.54 -17.43 5.30
N SER A 153 -6.06 -18.21 4.31
CA SER A 153 -6.67 -19.48 3.94
C SER A 153 -6.61 -20.49 5.09
N TYR A 154 -5.49 -20.53 5.82
CA TYR A 154 -5.35 -21.38 7.00
C TYR A 154 -6.29 -20.93 8.13
N ILE A 155 -6.34 -19.63 8.44
CA ILE A 155 -7.18 -19.10 9.52
C ILE A 155 -8.66 -19.31 9.20
N ALA A 156 -9.10 -19.05 7.97
CA ALA A 156 -10.48 -19.27 7.55
C ALA A 156 -10.89 -20.74 7.68
N LYS A 157 -10.05 -21.66 7.22
CA LYS A 157 -10.28 -23.10 7.41
C LYS A 157 -10.43 -23.47 8.88
N ARG A 158 -9.52 -23.00 9.74
CA ARG A 158 -9.62 -23.24 11.19
C ARG A 158 -10.86 -22.60 11.80
N TYR A 159 -11.23 -21.41 11.35
CA TYR A 159 -12.38 -20.67 11.84
C TYR A 159 -13.69 -21.42 11.59
N HIS A 160 -13.91 -21.92 10.37
CA HIS A 160 -15.08 -22.73 10.03
C HIS A 160 -15.15 -24.05 10.80
N GLN A 161 -13.99 -24.63 11.15
CA GLN A 161 -13.92 -25.87 11.93
C GLN A 161 -14.16 -25.67 13.43
N ASP A 162 -13.60 -24.60 14.00
CA ASP A 162 -13.49 -24.44 15.45
C ASP A 162 -14.59 -23.55 16.05
N ALA A 163 -15.09 -22.55 15.30
CA ALA A 163 -16.02 -21.55 15.84
C ALA A 163 -17.42 -22.13 16.05
N ALA A 164 -18.05 -21.80 17.18
CA ALA A 164 -19.41 -22.26 17.48
C ALA A 164 -20.48 -21.58 16.60
N GLU A 165 -20.26 -20.31 16.25
CA GLU A 165 -21.19 -19.47 15.50
C GLU A 165 -20.40 -18.67 14.44
N PRO A 166 -19.88 -19.33 13.38
CA PRO A 166 -19.01 -18.67 12.41
C PRO A 166 -19.78 -17.65 11.56
N LEU A 167 -19.18 -16.49 11.33
CA LEU A 167 -19.59 -15.55 10.27
C LEU A 167 -18.35 -14.89 9.68
N VAL A 168 -18.24 -14.92 8.35
CA VAL A 168 -17.07 -14.40 7.62
C VAL A 168 -17.49 -13.21 6.78
N THR A 169 -16.74 -12.11 6.91
CA THR A 169 -16.83 -10.97 6.00
C THR A 169 -15.49 -10.78 5.30
N GLY A 170 -15.41 -11.09 4.01
CA GLY A 170 -14.25 -10.72 3.18
C GLY A 170 -14.44 -9.32 2.63
N MET A 171 -13.43 -8.45 2.73
CA MET A 171 -13.50 -7.09 2.19
C MET A 171 -12.43 -6.86 1.14
N SER A 172 -12.81 -6.34 -0.03
CA SER A 172 -11.85 -5.91 -1.05
C SER A 172 -12.34 -4.70 -1.85
N ALA A 173 -11.41 -3.94 -2.41
CA ALA A 173 -11.71 -3.00 -3.50
C ALA A 173 -11.69 -3.67 -4.89
N SER A 174 -10.99 -4.79 -4.99
CA SER A 174 -10.70 -5.54 -6.22
C SER A 174 -10.36 -6.97 -5.76
N PRO A 175 -11.30 -7.93 -5.83
CA PRO A 175 -11.04 -9.30 -5.38
C PRO A 175 -10.18 -10.12 -6.36
N GLY A 176 -10.04 -9.65 -7.61
CA GLY A 176 -9.27 -10.30 -8.67
C GLY A 176 -9.72 -9.81 -10.05
N ASP A 177 -8.88 -10.05 -11.06
CA ASP A 177 -9.13 -9.72 -12.48
C ASP A 177 -9.80 -10.85 -13.28
N GLU A 178 -9.90 -12.04 -12.70
CA GLU A 178 -10.49 -13.25 -13.30
C GLU A 178 -11.50 -13.90 -12.35
N GLU A 179 -12.59 -14.45 -12.91
CA GLU A 179 -13.65 -15.13 -12.14
C GLU A 179 -13.10 -16.30 -11.33
N GLU A 180 -12.17 -17.08 -11.89
CA GLU A 180 -11.51 -18.19 -11.20
C GLU A 180 -10.73 -17.74 -9.95
N ALA A 181 -10.06 -16.59 -10.00
CA ALA A 181 -9.33 -16.05 -8.87
C ALA A 181 -10.28 -15.61 -7.74
N ILE A 182 -11.42 -15.02 -8.11
CA ILE A 182 -12.47 -14.64 -7.16
C ILE A 182 -13.09 -15.89 -6.52
N LEU A 183 -13.38 -16.92 -7.31
CA LEU A 183 -13.88 -18.21 -6.83
C LEU A 183 -12.89 -18.88 -5.88
N GLU A 184 -11.59 -18.84 -6.17
CA GLU A 184 -10.55 -19.35 -5.27
C GLU A 184 -10.59 -18.62 -3.91
N VAL A 185 -10.65 -17.29 -3.92
CA VAL A 185 -10.74 -16.48 -2.70
C VAL A 185 -12.00 -16.81 -1.91
N CYS A 186 -13.16 -16.86 -2.58
CA CYS A 186 -14.43 -17.19 -1.93
C CYS A 186 -14.40 -18.60 -1.33
N ALA A 187 -13.90 -19.59 -2.06
CA ALA A 187 -13.76 -20.97 -1.57
C ALA A 187 -12.83 -21.05 -0.35
N ASN A 188 -11.65 -20.42 -0.42
CA ASN A 188 -10.69 -20.42 0.68
C ASN A 188 -11.24 -19.76 1.96
N LEU A 189 -12.12 -18.77 1.81
CA LEU A 189 -12.74 -18.07 2.94
C LEU A 189 -14.09 -18.67 3.36
N GLY A 190 -14.62 -19.67 2.63
CA GLY A 190 -15.95 -20.24 2.84
C GLY A 190 -17.07 -19.21 2.64
N ILE A 191 -16.91 -18.32 1.67
CA ILE A 191 -17.89 -17.30 1.30
C ILE A 191 -18.88 -17.90 0.29
N GLY A 192 -20.17 -17.66 0.51
CA GLY A 192 -21.24 -18.11 -0.38
C GLY A 192 -22.09 -16.98 -0.97
N ASN A 193 -21.84 -15.74 -0.58
CA ASN A 193 -22.59 -14.55 -0.99
C ASN A 193 -21.63 -13.44 -1.46
N VAL A 194 -21.93 -12.77 -2.57
CA VAL A 194 -21.07 -11.74 -3.15
C VAL A 194 -21.84 -10.43 -3.29
N GLU A 195 -21.53 -9.49 -2.41
CA GLU A 195 -22.12 -8.16 -2.39
C GLU A 195 -21.18 -7.16 -3.05
N VAL A 196 -21.63 -6.57 -4.16
CA VAL A 196 -20.85 -5.59 -4.93
C VAL A 196 -21.64 -4.30 -5.06
N MET A 197 -21.00 -3.18 -4.73
CA MET A 197 -21.47 -1.87 -5.16
C MET A 197 -20.42 -1.19 -6.03
N THR A 198 -20.85 -0.38 -6.98
CA THR A 198 -20.00 0.44 -7.83
C THR A 198 -20.36 1.91 -7.66
N GLU A 199 -19.52 2.80 -8.19
CA GLU A 199 -19.77 4.25 -8.14
C GLU A 199 -21.02 4.66 -8.95
N ASP A 200 -21.50 3.78 -9.85
CA ASP A 200 -22.72 4.00 -10.63
C ASP A 200 -24.01 3.65 -9.88
N ASP A 201 -23.92 3.02 -8.70
CA ASP A 201 -25.10 2.76 -7.87
C ASP A 201 -25.64 4.07 -7.31
N ALA A 202 -26.95 4.31 -7.47
CA ALA A 202 -27.58 5.58 -7.12
C ALA A 202 -27.29 6.02 -5.69
N ASP A 203 -27.36 5.09 -4.73
CA ASP A 203 -27.12 5.34 -3.32
C ASP A 203 -25.63 5.50 -2.97
N VAL A 204 -24.72 5.16 -3.87
CA VAL A 204 -23.27 5.31 -3.71
C VAL A 204 -22.78 6.59 -4.38
N ALA A 205 -23.31 6.91 -5.56
CA ALA A 205 -22.99 8.11 -6.34
C ALA A 205 -23.16 9.41 -5.53
N GLU A 206 -24.12 9.42 -4.59
CA GLU A 206 -24.38 10.56 -3.69
C GLU A 206 -23.25 10.81 -2.67
N TYR A 207 -22.39 9.81 -2.41
CA TYR A 207 -21.31 9.87 -1.42
C TYR A 207 -19.92 9.71 -2.04
N THR A 208 -19.83 9.40 -3.34
CA THR A 208 -18.59 9.45 -4.09
C THR A 208 -18.28 10.89 -4.48
N HIS A 209 -17.59 11.61 -3.60
CA HIS A 209 -16.85 12.79 -4.04
C HIS A 209 -15.58 12.31 -4.74
N GLU A 210 -15.50 12.47 -6.06
CA GLU A 210 -14.23 12.32 -6.76
C GLU A 210 -13.25 13.35 -6.19
N THR A 211 -12.29 12.90 -5.38
CA THR A 211 -11.07 13.70 -5.19
C THR A 211 -10.33 13.66 -6.52
N ALA A 212 -10.68 14.58 -7.42
CA ALA A 212 -10.06 14.69 -8.72
C ALA A 212 -8.57 14.94 -8.51
N VAL A 213 -7.75 13.95 -8.89
CA VAL A 213 -6.30 14.11 -8.89
C VAL A 213 -5.94 14.95 -10.10
N GLU A 214 -5.55 16.19 -9.85
CA GLU A 214 -5.11 17.11 -10.89
C GLU A 214 -3.68 16.79 -11.31
N TRP A 215 -3.48 16.41 -12.57
CA TRP A 215 -2.15 16.16 -13.11
C TRP A 215 -1.63 17.40 -13.83
N GLU A 216 -0.63 18.04 -13.23
CA GLU A 216 0.01 19.25 -13.71
C GLU A 216 1.26 18.89 -14.52
N ARG A 217 1.16 19.01 -15.84
CA ARG A 217 2.25 18.70 -16.76
C ARG A 217 3.26 19.84 -16.80
N ILE A 218 4.53 19.47 -16.79
CA ILE A 218 5.66 20.39 -16.72
C ILE A 218 6.65 20.01 -17.82
N GLU A 219 6.87 20.94 -18.73
CA GLU A 219 7.92 20.86 -19.75
C GLU A 219 9.29 21.10 -19.10
N LEU A 220 10.28 20.29 -19.49
CA LEU A 220 11.65 20.45 -19.03
C LEU A 220 12.39 21.49 -19.89
N PRO A 221 13.22 22.38 -19.30
CA PRO A 221 14.04 23.30 -20.06
C PRO A 221 15.05 22.56 -20.93
N GLU A 222 15.37 23.08 -22.11
CA GLU A 222 16.32 22.49 -23.06
C GLU A 222 17.66 22.09 -22.41
N THR A 223 18.17 22.90 -21.47
CA THR A 223 19.40 22.58 -20.75
C THR A 223 19.28 21.33 -19.87
N VAL A 224 18.14 21.12 -19.22
CA VAL A 224 17.85 19.92 -18.43
C VAL A 224 17.74 18.71 -19.34
N GLU A 225 17.08 18.86 -20.50
CA GLU A 225 16.97 17.82 -21.51
C GLU A 225 18.33 17.42 -22.10
N GLU A 226 19.23 18.39 -22.32
CA GLU A 226 20.60 18.13 -22.76
C GLU A 226 21.40 17.33 -21.73
N ILE A 227 21.26 17.65 -20.43
CA ILE A 227 21.93 16.89 -19.35
C ILE A 227 21.38 15.46 -19.33
N ARG A 228 20.05 15.32 -19.39
CA ARG A 228 19.34 14.03 -19.44
C ARG A 228 19.81 13.17 -20.60
N GLU A 229 19.84 13.68 -21.82
CA GLU A 229 20.16 12.88 -23.01
C GLU A 229 21.61 12.37 -23.00
N ARG A 230 22.53 13.12 -22.38
CA ARG A 230 23.93 12.69 -22.21
C ARG A 230 24.05 11.49 -21.31
N VAL A 231 23.37 11.51 -20.17
CA VAL A 231 23.32 10.37 -19.24
C VAL A 231 22.60 9.19 -19.92
N ARG A 232 21.46 9.46 -20.58
CA ARG A 232 20.66 8.46 -21.28
C ARG A 232 21.43 7.74 -22.38
N THR A 233 22.26 8.45 -23.13
CA THR A 233 23.12 7.86 -24.16
C THR A 233 24.11 6.86 -23.56
N VAL A 234 24.76 7.20 -22.45
CA VAL A 234 25.69 6.29 -21.76
C VAL A 234 24.94 5.05 -21.25
N ILE A 235 23.75 5.22 -20.65
CA ILE A 235 22.94 4.07 -20.21
C ILE A 235 22.63 3.15 -21.40
N ARG A 236 22.23 3.71 -22.54
CA ARG A 236 21.94 2.95 -23.77
C ARG A 236 23.14 2.11 -24.22
N GLU A 237 24.34 2.69 -24.20
CA GLU A 237 25.58 1.97 -24.53
C GLU A 237 25.86 0.82 -23.54
N ARG A 238 25.67 1.04 -22.24
CA ARG A 238 25.86 -0.01 -21.23
C ARG A 238 24.82 -1.12 -21.34
N MET A 239 23.58 -0.77 -21.66
CA MET A 239 22.50 -1.73 -21.92
C MET A 239 22.77 -2.55 -23.19
N SER A 240 23.29 -1.94 -24.26
CA SER A 240 23.76 -2.67 -25.45
C SER A 240 24.88 -3.65 -25.10
N ALA A 241 25.87 -3.23 -24.31
CA ALA A 241 26.93 -4.12 -23.86
C ALA A 241 26.39 -5.29 -23.01
N LEU A 242 25.37 -5.07 -22.17
CA LEU A 242 24.68 -6.15 -21.44
C LEU A 242 23.90 -7.08 -22.40
N ALA A 243 23.31 -6.54 -23.47
CA ALA A 243 22.64 -7.35 -24.48
C ALA A 243 23.63 -8.25 -25.24
N ASP A 244 24.82 -7.73 -25.56
CA ASP A 244 25.90 -8.50 -26.20
C ASP A 244 26.41 -9.66 -25.33
N LEU A 245 26.32 -9.54 -24.00
CA LEU A 245 26.60 -10.63 -23.05
C LEU A 245 25.45 -11.66 -22.96
N GLY A 246 24.36 -11.48 -23.71
CA GLY A 246 23.22 -12.40 -23.72
C GLY A 246 22.34 -12.34 -22.46
N VAL A 247 22.52 -11.33 -21.59
CA VAL A 247 21.76 -11.24 -20.33
C VAL A 247 20.45 -10.46 -20.48
N THR A 248 20.25 -9.68 -21.55
CA THR A 248 18.98 -9.05 -21.90
C THR A 248 18.82 -8.89 -23.41
N ASN A 249 17.60 -8.61 -23.86
CA ASN A 249 17.30 -8.22 -25.24
C ASN A 249 16.99 -6.71 -25.36
N SER A 250 16.95 -5.99 -24.23
CA SER A 250 16.62 -4.57 -24.22
C SER A 250 17.88 -3.71 -24.20
N THR A 251 17.89 -2.69 -25.05
CA THR A 251 18.89 -1.61 -25.04
C THR A 251 18.32 -0.30 -24.48
N LYS A 252 17.06 -0.32 -24.03
CA LYS A 252 16.36 0.86 -23.56
C LYS A 252 16.95 1.38 -22.23
N PRO A 253 17.14 2.69 -22.05
CA PRO A 253 17.61 3.28 -20.80
C PRO A 253 16.63 3.17 -19.62
N ASP A 254 15.34 3.11 -19.93
CA ASP A 254 14.18 3.24 -19.04
C ASP A 254 13.50 1.88 -18.77
N VAL A 255 14.27 0.78 -18.74
CA VAL A 255 13.74 -0.54 -18.41
C VAL A 255 13.18 -0.61 -16.98
N SER A 256 12.15 -1.43 -16.78
CA SER A 256 11.54 -1.66 -15.45
C SER A 256 12.52 -2.30 -14.45
N GLU A 257 12.28 -2.11 -13.15
CA GLU A 257 13.05 -2.79 -12.09
C GLU A 257 12.97 -4.32 -12.17
N ARG A 258 11.84 -4.86 -12.62
CA ARG A 258 11.69 -6.31 -12.88
C ARG A 258 12.69 -6.80 -13.92
N GLU A 259 12.94 -6.01 -14.97
CA GLU A 259 13.93 -6.35 -15.99
C GLU A 259 15.36 -6.24 -15.44
N ILE A 260 15.67 -5.23 -14.64
CA ILE A 260 16.97 -5.11 -13.94
C ILE A 260 17.24 -6.31 -13.03
N GLN A 261 16.22 -6.81 -12.32
CA GLN A 261 16.34 -8.02 -11.49
C GLN A 261 16.58 -9.27 -12.34
N LYS A 262 15.91 -9.41 -13.50
CA LYS A 262 16.16 -10.51 -14.45
C LYS A 262 17.58 -10.47 -15.00
N ILE A 263 18.07 -9.29 -15.35
CA ILE A 263 19.46 -9.09 -15.79
C ILE A 263 20.41 -9.53 -14.68
N GLN A 264 20.22 -9.05 -13.45
CA GLN A 264 21.03 -9.47 -12.31
C GLN A 264 21.06 -10.99 -12.14
N GLY A 265 19.91 -11.66 -12.23
CA GLY A 265 19.83 -13.12 -12.10
C GLY A 265 20.56 -13.86 -13.22
N ARG A 266 20.53 -13.35 -14.46
CA ARG A 266 21.27 -13.92 -15.59
C ARG A 266 22.77 -13.69 -15.47
N VAL A 267 23.18 -12.48 -15.08
CA VAL A 267 24.59 -12.14 -14.82
C VAL A 267 25.16 -13.02 -13.70
N LYS A 268 24.43 -13.21 -12.59
CA LYS A 268 24.85 -14.10 -11.50
C LYS A 268 25.07 -15.54 -11.99
N ARG A 269 24.17 -16.07 -12.84
CA ARG A 269 24.34 -17.40 -13.44
C ARG A 269 25.60 -17.54 -14.28
N LEU A 270 26.03 -16.48 -14.98
CA LEU A 270 27.31 -16.50 -15.69
C LEU A 270 28.48 -16.61 -14.70
N MET A 271 28.43 -15.87 -13.59
CA MET A 271 29.45 -15.95 -12.54
C MET A 271 29.49 -17.32 -11.86
N ASP A 272 28.33 -17.91 -11.57
CA ASP A 272 28.21 -19.23 -10.96
C ASP A 272 28.77 -20.34 -11.86
N ASN A 273 28.81 -20.09 -13.18
CA ASN A 273 29.43 -20.98 -14.17
C ASN A 273 30.91 -20.64 -14.45
N ASP A 274 31.55 -19.84 -13.59
CA ASP A 274 32.92 -19.36 -13.74
C ASP A 274 33.20 -18.61 -15.07
N ASP A 275 32.16 -18.05 -15.69
CA ASP A 275 32.31 -17.23 -16.89
C ASP A 275 32.75 -15.81 -16.52
N SER A 276 33.93 -15.43 -17.01
CA SER A 276 34.49 -14.08 -16.85
C SER A 276 33.55 -12.96 -17.33
N ALA A 277 32.67 -13.25 -18.29
CA ALA A 277 31.64 -12.33 -18.76
C ALA A 277 30.66 -11.91 -17.64
N GLY A 278 30.44 -12.76 -16.65
CA GLY A 278 29.59 -12.46 -15.49
C GLY A 278 30.10 -11.28 -14.66
N TYR A 279 31.42 -11.21 -14.42
CA TYR A 279 32.03 -10.08 -13.68
C TYR A 279 31.93 -8.76 -14.46
N GLN A 280 32.12 -8.81 -15.78
CA GLN A 280 31.88 -7.67 -16.66
C GLN A 280 30.41 -7.23 -16.61
N GLY A 281 29.48 -8.18 -16.70
CA GLY A 281 28.05 -7.93 -16.61
C GLY A 281 27.64 -7.27 -15.29
N MET A 282 28.19 -7.72 -14.15
CA MET A 282 27.90 -7.10 -12.85
C MET A 282 28.42 -5.66 -12.79
N SER A 283 29.61 -5.42 -13.36
CA SER A 283 30.20 -4.10 -13.41
C SER A 283 29.37 -3.13 -14.28
N LEU A 284 28.90 -3.58 -15.46
CA LEU A 284 28.01 -2.80 -16.33
C LEU A 284 26.66 -2.53 -15.67
N LEU A 285 26.07 -3.53 -15.02
CA LEU A 285 24.80 -3.40 -14.32
C LEU A 285 24.88 -2.40 -13.16
N ALA A 286 26.00 -2.36 -12.43
CA ALA A 286 26.24 -1.37 -11.39
C ALA A 286 26.28 0.06 -11.96
N GLU A 287 26.93 0.28 -13.11
CA GLU A 287 26.91 1.58 -13.80
C GLU A 287 25.51 1.97 -14.25
N VAL A 288 24.77 1.04 -14.88
CA VAL A 288 23.38 1.29 -15.32
C VAL A 288 22.51 1.74 -14.16
N ARG A 289 22.61 1.08 -12.99
CA ARG A 289 21.85 1.49 -11.80
C ARG A 289 22.19 2.91 -11.37
N LYS A 290 23.49 3.22 -11.23
CA LYS A 290 23.95 4.54 -10.79
C LYS A 290 23.58 5.65 -11.76
N LEU A 291 23.68 5.40 -13.06
CA LEU A 291 23.31 6.35 -14.10
C LEU A 291 21.79 6.54 -14.19
N ARG A 292 20.99 5.48 -14.00
CA ARG A 292 19.52 5.61 -13.91
C ARG A 292 19.09 6.43 -12.69
N THR A 293 19.77 6.28 -11.56
CA THR A 293 19.59 7.16 -10.39
C THR A 293 19.94 8.61 -10.72
N ALA A 294 21.08 8.86 -11.39
CA ALA A 294 21.45 10.21 -11.83
C ALA A 294 20.39 10.81 -12.77
N MET A 295 19.92 10.03 -13.75
CA MET A 295 18.86 10.41 -14.69
C MET A 295 17.56 10.77 -13.94
N THR A 296 17.19 9.99 -12.92
CA THR A 296 16.04 10.28 -12.06
C THR A 296 16.19 11.65 -11.39
N TYR A 297 17.35 11.94 -10.80
CA TYR A 297 17.57 13.23 -10.13
C TYR A 297 17.39 14.42 -11.06
N VAL A 298 17.93 14.36 -12.28
CA VAL A 298 17.81 15.48 -13.24
C VAL A 298 16.41 15.61 -13.84
N GLU A 299 15.71 14.49 -14.07
CA GLU A 299 14.37 14.47 -14.68
C GLU A 299 13.26 14.89 -13.72
N THR A 300 13.35 14.46 -12.46
CA THR A 300 12.19 14.46 -11.55
C THR A 300 12.40 15.29 -10.29
N GLN A 301 13.66 15.53 -9.90
CA GLN A 301 14.02 16.19 -8.65
C GLN A 301 14.58 17.59 -8.89
N SER A 302 15.88 17.67 -9.17
CA SER A 302 16.54 18.91 -9.54
C SER A 302 17.92 18.67 -10.16
N VAL A 303 18.40 19.67 -10.92
CA VAL A 303 19.78 19.67 -11.41
C VAL A 303 20.79 19.71 -10.24
N GLU A 304 20.43 20.32 -9.12
CA GLU A 304 21.25 20.31 -7.90
C GLU A 304 21.36 18.92 -7.27
N SER A 305 20.25 18.18 -7.16
CA SER A 305 20.25 16.80 -6.66
C SER A 305 21.13 15.92 -7.55
N PHE A 306 21.09 16.11 -8.87
CA PHE A 306 22.00 15.46 -9.80
C PHE A 306 23.47 15.82 -9.52
N ARG A 307 23.81 17.10 -9.33
CA ARG A 307 25.17 17.53 -9.00
C ARG A 307 25.67 16.90 -7.70
N ARG A 308 24.91 17.04 -6.60
CA ARG A 308 25.24 16.47 -5.29
C ARG A 308 25.48 14.96 -5.38
N TYR A 309 24.60 14.26 -6.09
CA TYR A 309 24.77 12.82 -6.32
C TYR A 309 26.04 12.51 -7.11
N MET A 310 26.31 13.22 -8.20
CA MET A 310 27.50 13.00 -9.04
C MET A 310 28.80 13.36 -8.32
N ASP A 311 28.79 14.34 -7.43
CA ASP A 311 29.93 14.67 -6.58
C ASP A 311 30.21 13.56 -5.57
N ARG A 312 29.18 12.99 -4.92
CA ARG A 312 29.33 11.78 -4.10
C ARG A 312 29.90 10.60 -4.90
N GLN A 313 29.44 10.40 -6.14
CA GLN A 313 30.00 9.36 -7.02
C GLN A 313 31.47 9.63 -7.37
N ARG A 314 31.86 10.89 -7.61
CA ARG A 314 33.25 11.30 -7.87
C ARG A 314 34.16 11.06 -6.66
N GLU A 315 33.68 11.36 -5.46
CA GLU A 315 34.40 11.10 -4.21
C GLU A 315 34.56 9.59 -3.96
N ALA A 316 33.48 8.82 -4.10
CA ALA A 316 33.52 7.37 -3.99
C ALA A 316 34.51 6.75 -4.98
N ALA A 317 34.56 7.24 -6.22
CA ALA A 317 35.48 6.78 -7.25
C ALA A 317 36.97 7.08 -6.96
N ARG A 318 37.25 8.06 -6.09
CA ARG A 318 38.62 8.42 -5.64
C ARG A 318 39.07 7.67 -4.39
N SER A 319 38.15 7.00 -3.69
CA SER A 319 38.46 6.25 -2.46
C SER A 319 39.38 5.05 -2.73
N SER A 320 40.15 4.62 -1.73
CA SER A 320 41.14 3.52 -1.86
C SER A 320 40.51 2.15 -2.15
N GLY A 321 39.18 2.02 -2.05
CA GLY A 321 38.41 0.81 -2.36
C GLY A 321 37.45 0.98 -3.54
N ALA A 322 37.56 2.07 -4.31
CA ALA A 322 36.67 2.38 -5.41
C ALA A 322 36.61 1.24 -6.45
N SER A 323 35.41 0.90 -6.89
CA SER A 323 35.27 -0.10 -7.95
C SER A 323 35.74 0.48 -9.29
N LYS A 324 36.25 -0.38 -10.18
CA LYS A 324 36.58 0.01 -11.56
C LYS A 324 35.35 0.54 -12.31
N ALA A 325 34.15 0.08 -11.94
CA ALA A 325 32.89 0.56 -12.49
C ALA A 325 32.67 2.04 -12.16
N ASP A 326 32.91 2.44 -10.91
CA ASP A 326 32.74 3.82 -10.45
C ASP A 326 33.73 4.76 -11.15
N GLN A 327 34.98 4.35 -11.23
CA GLN A 327 36.03 5.11 -11.92
C GLN A 327 35.70 5.30 -13.40
N ARG A 328 35.32 4.20 -14.09
CA ARG A 328 34.96 4.25 -15.51
C ARG A 328 33.74 5.13 -15.75
N MET A 329 32.67 4.96 -14.97
CA MET A 329 31.44 5.75 -15.07
C MET A 329 31.71 7.25 -14.90
N VAL A 330 32.45 7.64 -13.85
CA VAL A 330 32.74 9.06 -13.58
C VAL A 330 33.67 9.67 -14.65
N SER A 331 34.56 8.86 -15.24
CA SER A 331 35.45 9.30 -16.32
C SER A 331 34.79 9.33 -17.71
N GLU A 332 33.58 8.79 -17.85
CA GLU A 332 32.90 8.67 -19.14
C GLU A 332 32.63 10.06 -19.75
N PRO A 333 33.01 10.34 -21.01
CA PRO A 333 32.86 11.66 -21.63
C PRO A 333 31.41 12.18 -21.61
N GLY A 334 30.42 11.32 -21.84
CA GLY A 334 29.00 11.69 -21.77
C GLY A 334 28.60 12.18 -20.38
N VAL A 335 29.05 11.46 -19.33
CA VAL A 335 28.80 11.82 -17.93
C VAL A 335 29.51 13.12 -17.55
N GLN A 336 30.77 13.30 -17.92
CA GLN A 336 31.51 14.54 -17.64
C GLN A 336 30.88 15.76 -18.31
N GLN A 337 30.38 15.60 -19.54
CA GLN A 337 29.68 16.66 -20.27
C GLN A 337 28.32 16.98 -19.64
N ALA A 338 27.62 15.99 -19.07
CA ALA A 338 26.41 16.19 -18.31
C ALA A 338 26.69 16.98 -17.02
N VAL A 339 27.72 16.60 -16.26
CA VAL A 339 28.09 17.30 -15.02
C VAL A 339 28.56 18.72 -15.28
N THR A 340 29.42 18.95 -16.29
CA THR A 340 29.85 20.31 -16.65
C THR A 340 28.68 21.23 -17.01
N ARG A 341 27.63 20.68 -17.65
CA ARG A 341 26.41 21.45 -17.94
C ARG A 341 25.61 21.73 -16.69
N ALA A 342 25.43 20.73 -15.84
CA ALA A 342 24.74 20.89 -14.57
C ALA A 342 25.42 21.93 -13.67
N GLU A 343 26.76 21.97 -13.64
CA GLU A 343 27.55 22.98 -12.91
C GLU A 343 27.33 24.41 -13.42
N ARG A 344 26.91 24.58 -14.69
CA ARG A 344 26.60 25.88 -15.32
C ARG A 344 25.12 26.23 -15.29
N TYR A 345 24.27 25.33 -14.81
CA TYR A 345 22.84 25.58 -14.69
C TYR A 345 22.58 26.40 -13.43
N ASP A 346 22.04 27.60 -13.62
CA ASP A 346 21.83 28.63 -12.60
C ASP A 346 20.34 28.88 -12.28
N ASP A 347 19.44 28.10 -12.87
CA ASP A 347 18.01 28.14 -12.57
C ASP A 347 17.59 26.96 -11.67
N LEU A 348 16.34 26.96 -11.22
CA LEU A 348 15.72 25.84 -10.51
C LEU A 348 15.02 24.89 -11.48
N HIS A 349 14.78 23.66 -11.03
CA HIS A 349 13.89 22.77 -11.76
C HIS A 349 12.47 23.36 -11.78
N PRO A 350 11.73 23.34 -12.92
CA PRO A 350 10.45 24.05 -13.02
C PRO A 350 9.40 23.63 -11.99
N LYS A 351 9.45 22.38 -11.52
CA LYS A 351 8.60 21.86 -10.45
C LYS A 351 8.70 22.67 -9.15
N PHE A 352 9.86 23.22 -8.78
CA PHE A 352 10.01 24.08 -7.59
C PHE A 352 9.12 25.33 -7.71
N ARG A 353 9.22 26.02 -8.86
CA ARG A 353 8.39 27.20 -9.13
C ARG A 353 6.90 26.84 -9.13
N ARG A 354 6.53 25.71 -9.74
CA ARG A 354 5.12 25.26 -9.77
C ARG A 354 4.60 24.92 -8.37
N ALA A 355 5.39 24.24 -7.55
CA ALA A 355 5.05 23.93 -6.17
C ALA A 355 4.77 25.21 -5.37
N ARG A 356 5.70 26.19 -5.38
CA ARG A 356 5.49 27.48 -4.71
C ARG A 356 4.24 28.21 -5.19
N ILE A 357 3.95 28.19 -6.50
CA ILE A 357 2.74 28.83 -7.05
C ILE A 357 1.47 28.17 -6.49
N LEU A 358 1.43 26.84 -6.44
CA LEU A 358 0.27 26.09 -5.92
C LEU A 358 0.06 26.32 -4.42
N LEU A 359 1.15 26.35 -3.65
CA LEU A 359 1.11 26.70 -2.23
C LEU A 359 0.62 28.13 -2.02
N ALA A 360 1.16 29.10 -2.75
CA ALA A 360 0.73 30.51 -2.66
C ALA A 360 -0.75 30.71 -3.06
N GLN A 361 -1.24 29.96 -4.06
CA GLN A 361 -2.66 29.97 -4.43
C GLN A 361 -3.53 29.41 -3.32
N THR A 362 -3.08 28.36 -2.63
CA THR A 362 -3.85 27.69 -1.58
C THR A 362 -3.83 28.51 -0.29
N LEU A 363 -2.64 28.80 0.24
CA LEU A 363 -2.42 29.45 1.54
C LEU A 363 -2.61 30.97 1.50
N GLY A 364 -2.33 31.61 0.35
CA GLY A 364 -2.36 33.07 0.23
C GLY A 364 -3.65 33.64 -0.38
N ILE A 365 -4.37 32.87 -1.19
CA ILE A 365 -5.54 33.34 -1.95
C ILE A 365 -6.79 32.53 -1.63
N GLY A 366 -6.65 31.21 -1.45
CA GLY A 366 -7.75 30.28 -1.28
C GLY A 366 -8.26 30.11 0.15
N ASP A 367 -7.82 30.96 1.08
CA ASP A 367 -8.09 30.84 2.53
C ASP A 367 -7.71 29.46 3.13
N GLY A 368 -6.82 28.70 2.45
CA GLY A 368 -6.32 27.43 2.95
C GLY A 368 -5.30 27.65 4.08
N GLU A 369 -5.21 26.69 4.99
CA GLU A 369 -4.39 26.78 6.20
C GLU A 369 -3.22 25.80 6.20
N ARG A 370 -3.36 24.64 5.53
CA ARG A 370 -2.37 23.56 5.61
C ARG A 370 -2.15 22.85 4.28
N VAL A 371 -0.88 22.55 3.99
CA VAL A 371 -0.44 21.85 2.79
C VAL A 371 0.53 20.73 3.14
N ILE A 372 0.41 19.60 2.45
CA ILE A 372 1.41 18.52 2.47
C ILE A 372 2.04 18.40 1.09
N VAL A 373 3.37 18.34 1.05
CA VAL A 373 4.15 18.10 -0.16
C VAL A 373 4.84 16.74 -0.06
N PHE A 374 4.50 15.80 -0.93
CA PHE A 374 5.12 14.47 -1.00
C PHE A 374 6.22 14.40 -2.07
N THR A 375 7.33 13.75 -1.73
CA THR A 375 8.46 13.44 -2.63
C THR A 375 9.01 12.04 -2.37
N GLU A 376 9.78 11.47 -3.31
CA GLU A 376 10.39 10.14 -3.15
C GLU A 376 11.68 10.15 -2.35
N SER A 377 12.42 11.27 -2.33
CA SER A 377 13.78 11.33 -1.82
C SER A 377 13.92 12.30 -0.65
N ARG A 378 14.77 11.94 0.32
CA ARG A 378 15.12 12.82 1.44
C ARG A 378 15.87 14.06 0.99
N ASP A 379 16.83 13.91 0.08
CA ASP A 379 17.58 15.04 -0.48
C ASP A 379 16.61 16.07 -1.11
N THR A 380 15.55 15.59 -1.76
CA THR A 380 14.52 16.45 -2.34
C THR A 380 13.58 17.02 -1.29
N ALA A 381 13.21 16.25 -0.26
CA ALA A 381 12.44 16.78 0.87
C ALA A 381 13.17 17.91 1.58
N GLU A 382 14.49 17.78 1.80
CA GLU A 382 15.35 18.82 2.36
C GLU A 382 15.39 20.06 1.48
N THR A 383 15.73 19.88 0.20
CA THR A 383 15.86 20.99 -0.75
C THR A 383 14.53 21.73 -0.95
N LEU A 384 13.40 21.00 -0.96
CA LEU A 384 12.06 21.60 -1.01
C LEU A 384 11.72 22.33 0.28
N THR A 385 12.08 21.77 1.44
CA THR A 385 11.86 22.43 2.74
C THR A 385 12.59 23.76 2.76
N ASP A 386 13.88 23.78 2.40
CA ASP A 386 14.70 25.00 2.36
C ASP A 386 14.11 26.04 1.40
N PHE A 387 13.74 25.62 0.19
CA PHE A 387 13.18 26.51 -0.83
C PHE A 387 11.81 27.08 -0.45
N LEU A 388 10.93 26.26 0.12
CA LEU A 388 9.59 26.69 0.52
C LEU A 388 9.62 27.54 1.80
N SER A 389 10.60 27.29 2.68
CA SER A 389 10.86 28.09 3.89
C SER A 389 11.20 29.55 3.61
N GLU A 390 11.57 29.90 2.38
CA GLU A 390 11.75 31.30 1.96
C GLU A 390 10.44 32.11 2.02
N HIS A 391 9.27 31.43 1.99
CA HIS A 391 7.96 32.07 1.89
C HIS A 391 6.87 31.48 2.80
N PHE A 392 7.05 30.26 3.32
CA PHE A 392 6.05 29.55 4.12
C PHE A 392 6.68 28.90 5.34
N GLU A 393 5.96 28.79 6.45
CA GLU A 393 6.41 28.01 7.61
C GLU A 393 6.39 26.52 7.26
N THR A 394 7.57 25.97 7.00
CA THR A 394 7.74 24.64 6.40
C THR A 394 8.59 23.74 7.28
N GLU A 395 8.13 22.52 7.51
CA GLU A 395 8.87 21.48 8.27
C GLU A 395 8.99 20.20 7.43
N ARG A 396 10.07 19.45 7.68
CA ARG A 396 10.37 18.19 6.99
C ARG A 396 9.89 16.99 7.80
N PHE A 397 9.39 15.97 7.10
CA PHE A 397 8.98 14.69 7.67
C PHE A 397 9.53 13.49 6.89
N VAL A 398 10.41 12.69 7.49
CA VAL A 398 11.06 11.55 6.79
C VAL A 398 11.07 10.29 7.66
N GLY A 399 11.36 9.13 7.03
CA GLY A 399 11.47 7.85 7.74
C GLY A 399 12.64 7.75 8.73
N GLN A 400 12.65 6.67 9.52
CA GLN A 400 13.53 6.53 10.70
C GLN A 400 14.96 6.07 10.43
N SER A 401 15.20 5.35 9.35
CA SER A 401 16.54 4.80 9.05
C SER A 401 17.51 5.92 8.67
N ASP A 402 18.77 5.87 9.04
CA ASP A 402 19.76 6.78 8.44
C ASP A 402 20.09 6.34 7.01
N THR A 403 20.39 7.31 6.12
CA THR A 403 20.83 7.03 4.75
C THR A 403 22.07 7.86 4.43
N ASP A 404 22.88 7.42 3.46
CA ASP A 404 24.10 8.12 3.05
C ASP A 404 23.82 9.60 2.67
N GLY A 405 24.12 10.51 3.60
CA GLY A 405 24.01 11.96 3.40
C GLY A 405 22.73 12.62 3.94
N SER A 406 21.83 11.90 4.62
CA SER A 406 20.66 12.52 5.28
C SER A 406 20.15 11.69 6.46
N ASP A 407 20.14 12.30 7.65
CA ASP A 407 19.68 11.68 8.90
C ASP A 407 18.18 11.35 8.84
N GLY A 408 17.81 10.22 9.45
CA GLY A 408 16.41 9.86 9.66
C GLY A 408 15.76 10.70 10.77
N MET A 409 14.45 10.51 10.98
CA MET A 409 13.76 11.05 12.15
C MET A 409 13.39 9.92 13.10
N THR A 410 13.68 10.07 14.38
CA THR A 410 13.21 9.13 15.40
C THR A 410 11.67 9.14 15.49
N GLN A 411 11.09 8.07 16.02
CA GLN A 411 9.63 7.99 16.19
C GLN A 411 9.06 9.12 17.06
N ARG A 412 9.83 9.60 18.05
CA ARG A 412 9.42 10.73 18.91
C ARG A 412 9.42 12.04 18.14
N GLU A 413 10.44 12.28 17.30
CA GLU A 413 10.50 13.48 16.44
C GLU A 413 9.36 13.46 15.41
N GLN A 414 9.06 12.30 14.83
CA GLN A 414 7.91 12.15 13.94
C GLN A 414 6.58 12.49 14.63
N GLN A 415 6.38 12.01 15.87
CA GLN A 415 5.18 12.34 16.64
C GLN A 415 5.08 13.84 16.96
N ASP A 416 6.18 14.44 17.42
CA ASP A 416 6.24 15.87 17.74
C ASP A 416 5.91 16.74 16.53
N VAL A 417 6.53 16.48 15.37
CA VAL A 417 6.25 17.23 14.13
C VAL A 417 4.79 17.09 13.72
N LEU A 418 4.18 15.91 13.86
CA LEU A 418 2.77 15.70 13.55
C LEU A 418 1.84 16.40 14.54
N GLU A 419 2.14 16.41 15.82
CA GLU A 419 1.37 17.14 16.83
C GLU A 419 1.39 18.64 16.56
N ARG A 420 2.58 19.19 16.27
CA ARG A 420 2.76 20.61 15.89
C ARG A 420 2.03 20.95 14.60
N PHE A 421 2.05 20.06 13.61
CA PHE A 421 1.30 20.24 12.36
C PHE A 421 -0.22 20.27 12.59
N ARG A 422 -0.74 19.36 13.43
CA ARG A 422 -2.17 19.32 13.81
C ARG A 422 -2.58 20.54 14.63
N ALA A 423 -1.67 21.07 15.46
CA ALA A 423 -1.87 22.28 16.23
C ALA A 423 -1.76 23.57 15.39
N ALA A 424 -1.54 23.45 14.06
CA ALA A 424 -1.35 24.55 13.14
C ALA A 424 -0.18 25.49 13.53
N GLU A 425 0.91 24.93 14.07
CA GLU A 425 2.14 25.69 14.36
C GLU A 425 2.96 26.03 13.12
N PHE A 426 2.70 25.35 12.00
CA PHE A 426 3.30 25.62 10.69
C PHE A 426 2.34 25.14 9.60
N GLU A 427 2.46 25.69 8.40
CA GLU A 427 1.47 25.53 7.33
C GLU A 427 1.87 24.48 6.26
N VAL A 428 3.16 24.17 6.09
CA VAL A 428 3.64 23.21 5.08
C VAL A 428 4.42 22.04 5.71
N LEU A 429 3.98 20.82 5.42
CA LEU A 429 4.71 19.60 5.75
C LEU A 429 5.30 18.95 4.48
N VAL A 430 6.63 18.82 4.40
CA VAL A 430 7.30 18.14 3.28
C VAL A 430 7.66 16.71 3.70
N SER A 431 6.97 15.72 3.13
CA SER A 431 7.08 14.30 3.52
C SER A 431 7.66 13.40 2.43
N THR A 432 8.43 12.37 2.83
CA THR A 432 8.79 11.28 1.90
C THR A 432 7.72 10.17 1.86
N SER A 433 7.71 9.40 0.78
CA SER A 433 6.82 8.23 0.60
C SER A 433 7.00 7.14 1.68
N VAL A 434 8.20 6.98 2.23
CA VAL A 434 8.47 6.03 3.33
C VAL A 434 7.76 6.42 4.62
N ALA A 435 7.51 7.71 4.79
CA ALA A 435 6.87 8.26 5.97
C ALA A 435 5.33 8.29 5.83
N GLU A 436 4.80 7.90 4.67
CA GLU A 436 3.38 7.82 4.35
C GLU A 436 2.68 6.62 5.01
N GLU A 437 3.37 5.47 5.14
CA GLU A 437 2.79 4.26 5.72
C GLU A 437 2.47 4.47 7.22
N GLY A 438 1.20 4.70 7.53
CA GLY A 438 0.73 4.96 8.89
C GLY A 438 0.64 6.45 9.27
N LEU A 439 0.88 7.37 8.33
CA LEU A 439 0.58 8.77 8.57
C LEU A 439 -0.93 8.95 8.59
N ASP A 440 -1.50 9.20 9.75
CA ASP A 440 -2.83 9.80 9.81
C ASP A 440 -2.73 11.27 9.40
N VAL A 441 -2.75 11.47 8.07
CA VAL A 441 -2.70 12.77 7.40
C VAL A 441 -3.86 13.63 7.92
N PRO A 442 -3.60 14.71 8.66
CA PRO A 442 -4.68 15.59 9.12
C PRO A 442 -5.41 16.23 7.94
N GLU A 443 -6.57 16.83 8.21
CA GLU A 443 -7.30 17.59 7.19
C GLU A 443 -6.44 18.76 6.69
N VAL A 444 -6.16 18.74 5.39
CA VAL A 444 -5.33 19.71 4.67
C VAL A 444 -6.00 20.14 3.37
N ASP A 445 -5.76 21.39 2.99
CA ASP A 445 -6.40 22.06 1.85
C ASP A 445 -5.76 21.66 0.52
N LEU A 446 -4.46 21.35 0.55
CA LEU A 446 -3.73 20.84 -0.61
C LEU A 446 -2.82 19.68 -0.21
N VAL A 447 -2.92 18.61 -0.99
CA VAL A 447 -1.87 17.61 -1.10
C VAL A 447 -1.18 17.77 -2.45
N LEU A 448 0.12 18.07 -2.41
CA LEU A 448 0.95 18.21 -3.59
C LEU A 448 1.94 17.04 -3.68
N PHE A 449 1.85 16.25 -4.75
CA PHE A 449 2.88 15.30 -5.12
C PHE A 449 3.90 15.97 -6.03
N TYR A 450 5.10 16.22 -5.50
CA TYR A 450 6.21 16.79 -6.26
C TYR A 450 6.70 15.81 -7.34
N GLU A 451 6.66 14.52 -7.05
CA GLU A 451 6.86 13.41 -7.97
C GLU A 451 5.66 12.46 -7.86
N PRO A 452 5.28 11.72 -8.90
CA PRO A 452 4.23 10.72 -8.80
C PRO A 452 4.64 9.63 -7.82
N VAL A 453 3.98 9.58 -6.65
CA VAL A 453 4.16 8.54 -5.64
C VAL A 453 2.89 7.67 -5.63
N PRO A 454 2.84 6.55 -6.39
CA PRO A 454 1.57 5.85 -6.61
C PRO A 454 0.92 5.29 -5.35
N THR A 455 1.71 4.86 -4.36
CA THR A 455 1.20 4.36 -3.07
C THR A 455 0.49 5.47 -2.30
N ALA A 456 1.14 6.63 -2.21
CA ALA A 456 0.62 7.80 -1.51
C ALA A 456 -0.57 8.42 -2.22
N ILE A 457 -0.53 8.52 -3.55
CA ILE A 457 -1.68 8.97 -4.33
C ILE A 457 -2.88 8.07 -4.04
N ARG A 458 -2.69 6.74 -4.08
CA ARG A 458 -3.77 5.80 -3.73
C ARG A 458 -4.22 6.01 -2.30
N SER A 459 -3.33 6.01 -1.32
CA SER A 459 -3.67 6.20 0.09
C SER A 459 -4.52 7.45 0.34
N ILE A 460 -4.19 8.56 -0.31
CA ILE A 460 -4.94 9.82 -0.21
C ILE A 460 -6.28 9.74 -0.92
N GLN A 461 -6.35 9.12 -2.10
CA GLN A 461 -7.64 8.83 -2.75
C GLN A 461 -8.52 7.92 -1.88
N ARG A 462 -7.93 6.94 -1.19
CA ARG A 462 -8.63 6.06 -0.24
C ARG A 462 -9.19 6.86 0.95
N LYS A 463 -8.38 7.77 1.53
CA LYS A 463 -8.74 8.60 2.69
C LYS A 463 -9.73 9.71 2.38
N GLY A 464 -9.57 10.39 1.22
CA GLY A 464 -10.45 11.48 0.79
C GLY A 464 -11.90 11.03 0.60
N ARG A 465 -12.11 9.74 0.34
CA ARG A 465 -13.41 9.12 0.19
C ARG A 465 -14.03 8.60 1.51
N THR A 466 -13.21 8.29 2.54
CA THR A 466 -13.70 7.74 3.84
C THR A 466 -14.13 8.78 4.88
N GLY A 467 -13.83 10.08 4.75
CA GLY A 467 -14.17 10.99 5.84
C GLY A 467 -13.69 12.45 5.76
N ARG A 468 -13.36 13.00 4.59
CA ARG A 468 -13.10 14.44 4.50
C ARG A 468 -14.42 15.20 4.58
N GLN A 469 -14.58 16.07 5.58
CA GLN A 469 -15.70 17.02 5.61
C GLN A 469 -15.47 18.22 4.66
N THR A 470 -14.25 18.38 4.11
CA THR A 470 -13.89 19.48 3.18
C THR A 470 -13.09 18.97 1.97
N GLU A 471 -13.39 19.52 0.79
CA GLU A 471 -12.76 19.19 -0.51
C GLU A 471 -11.28 19.64 -0.59
N GLY A 472 -10.38 18.98 0.15
CA GLY A 472 -8.94 19.20 0.00
C GLY A 472 -8.47 18.76 -1.39
N ARG A 473 -7.77 19.65 -2.10
CA ARG A 473 -7.31 19.45 -3.48
C ARG A 473 -6.09 18.51 -3.53
N VAL A 474 -6.00 17.66 -4.55
CA VAL A 474 -4.85 16.76 -4.75
C VAL A 474 -4.23 17.05 -6.11
N VAL A 475 -2.96 17.45 -6.12
CA VAL A 475 -2.23 17.81 -7.33
C VAL A 475 -0.99 16.94 -7.46
N VAL A 476 -0.72 16.41 -8.65
CA VAL A 476 0.51 15.68 -8.99
C VAL A 476 1.27 16.42 -10.07
N LEU A 477 2.51 16.79 -9.77
CA LEU A 477 3.42 17.36 -10.75
C LEU A 477 4.04 16.24 -11.59
N LEU A 478 3.99 16.40 -12.91
CA LEU A 478 4.49 15.45 -13.89
C LEU A 478 5.45 16.14 -14.84
N ALA A 479 6.72 15.72 -14.85
CA ALA A 479 7.65 16.13 -15.90
C ALA A 479 7.40 15.31 -17.18
N GLU A 480 7.15 15.98 -18.30
CA GLU A 480 6.88 15.32 -19.59
C GLU A 480 8.11 14.58 -20.13
N ASP A 481 7.89 13.48 -20.87
CA ASP A 481 8.96 12.63 -21.43
C ASP A 481 9.94 12.08 -20.38
N THR A 482 9.45 11.82 -19.17
CA THR A 482 10.20 11.23 -18.06
C THR A 482 9.51 10.00 -17.48
N ARG A 483 10.13 9.38 -16.46
CA ARG A 483 9.51 8.33 -15.66
C ARG A 483 8.15 8.72 -15.06
N ASP A 484 7.90 10.01 -14.83
CA ASP A 484 6.63 10.48 -14.24
C ASP A 484 5.44 10.10 -15.12
N GLU A 485 5.61 10.18 -16.45
CA GLU A 485 4.55 9.85 -17.40
C GLU A 485 4.20 8.36 -17.38
N ALA A 486 5.19 7.49 -17.17
CA ALA A 486 4.94 6.06 -16.99
C ALA A 486 4.08 5.78 -15.74
N TYR A 487 4.27 6.53 -14.66
CA TYR A 487 3.45 6.43 -13.45
C TYR A 487 2.03 6.96 -13.67
N PHE A 488 1.87 8.05 -14.42
CA PHE A 488 0.57 8.57 -14.81
C PHE A 488 -0.26 7.56 -15.60
N TRP A 489 0.31 6.98 -16.66
CA TRP A 489 -0.40 5.98 -17.46
C TRP A 489 -0.71 4.73 -16.66
N LYS A 490 0.21 4.31 -15.79
CA LYS A 490 -0.03 3.19 -14.88
C LYS A 490 -1.18 3.48 -13.91
N ALA A 491 -1.20 4.65 -13.28
CA ALA A 491 -2.27 5.03 -12.34
C ALA A 491 -3.64 5.01 -13.02
N ARG A 492 -3.76 5.58 -14.23
CA ARG A 492 -5.00 5.55 -15.02
C ARG A 492 -5.40 4.14 -15.44
N GLN A 493 -4.44 3.30 -15.80
CA GLN A 493 -4.73 1.92 -16.16
C GLN A 493 -5.21 1.12 -14.95
N ASP A 494 -4.56 1.27 -13.79
CA ASP A 494 -4.93 0.59 -12.56
C ASP A 494 -6.33 1.02 -12.08
N GLU A 495 -6.66 2.32 -12.17
CA GLU A 495 -7.99 2.86 -11.88
C GLU A 495 -9.06 2.29 -12.82
N LYS A 496 -8.79 2.28 -14.13
CA LYS A 496 -9.67 1.70 -15.13
C LYS A 496 -9.89 0.20 -14.89
N ASN A 497 -8.83 -0.54 -14.58
CA ASN A 497 -8.91 -1.98 -14.30
C ASN A 497 -9.80 -2.22 -13.07
N MET A 498 -9.60 -1.49 -11.97
CA MET A 498 -10.43 -1.61 -10.76
C MET A 498 -11.92 -1.39 -11.07
N TYR A 499 -12.25 -0.36 -11.86
CA TYR A 499 -13.63 -0.11 -12.26
C TYR A 499 -14.20 -1.25 -13.11
N GLN A 500 -13.43 -1.75 -14.08
CA GLN A 500 -13.84 -2.87 -14.92
C GLN A 500 -14.03 -4.17 -14.12
N GLU A 501 -13.14 -4.45 -13.17
CA GLU A 501 -13.22 -5.62 -12.29
C GLU A 501 -14.48 -5.60 -11.42
N LEU A 502 -14.81 -4.46 -10.81
CA LEU A 502 -16.02 -4.33 -10.00
C LEU A 502 -17.29 -4.47 -10.84
N GLN A 503 -17.31 -3.92 -12.06
CA GLN A 503 -18.44 -4.09 -12.98
C GLN A 503 -18.60 -5.55 -13.41
N MET A 504 -17.52 -6.22 -13.83
CA MET A 504 -17.57 -7.64 -14.17
C MET A 504 -18.03 -8.49 -12.98
N LEU A 505 -17.51 -8.23 -11.78
CA LEU A 505 -17.92 -8.95 -10.58
C LEU A 505 -19.41 -8.76 -10.28
N LYS A 506 -19.92 -7.53 -10.44
CA LYS A 506 -21.34 -7.23 -10.23
C LYS A 506 -22.23 -7.96 -11.24
N GLU A 507 -21.82 -8.04 -12.50
CA GLU A 507 -22.53 -8.79 -13.55
C GLU A 507 -22.51 -10.30 -13.28
N SER A 508 -21.38 -10.83 -12.78
CA SER A 508 -21.17 -12.27 -12.54
C SER A 508 -21.53 -12.76 -11.13
N ALA A 509 -21.93 -11.88 -10.20
CA ALA A 509 -22.11 -12.22 -8.78
C ALA A 509 -23.07 -13.41 -8.59
N GLY A 510 -24.20 -13.41 -9.29
CA GLY A 510 -25.17 -14.51 -9.22
C GLY A 510 -24.64 -15.84 -9.78
N ASP A 511 -23.79 -15.81 -10.80
CA ASP A 511 -23.17 -17.00 -11.37
C ASP A 511 -22.09 -17.56 -10.42
N ILE A 512 -21.31 -16.68 -9.79
CA ILE A 512 -20.31 -17.03 -8.77
C ILE A 512 -21.00 -17.70 -7.58
N GLU A 513 -22.08 -17.11 -7.05
CA GLU A 513 -22.87 -17.69 -5.96
C GLU A 513 -23.43 -19.06 -6.33
N ALA A 514 -23.99 -19.21 -7.53
CA ALA A 514 -24.52 -20.48 -8.01
C ALA A 514 -23.45 -21.59 -8.11
N ARG A 515 -22.18 -21.23 -8.36
CA ARG A 515 -21.04 -22.16 -8.41
C ARG A 515 -20.47 -22.50 -7.03
N LEU A 516 -20.53 -21.58 -6.07
CA LEU A 516 -20.02 -21.78 -4.71
C LEU A 516 -20.92 -22.71 -3.89
N VAL A 517 -22.25 -22.62 -4.03
CA VAL A 517 -23.20 -23.43 -3.24
C VAL A 517 -23.00 -24.95 -3.39
N PRO A 518 -22.82 -25.52 -4.61
CA PRO A 518 -22.51 -26.94 -4.77
C PRO A 518 -21.14 -27.34 -4.23
N GLN A 519 -20.17 -26.44 -4.27
CA GLN A 519 -18.77 -26.72 -3.92
C GLN A 519 -18.58 -26.76 -2.39
N ILE A 520 -19.21 -25.83 -1.66
CA ILE A 520 -19.26 -25.85 -0.19
C ILE A 520 -19.93 -27.14 0.30
N ALA A 521 -21.03 -27.55 -0.32
CA ALA A 521 -21.72 -28.80 0.03
C ALA A 521 -20.86 -30.07 -0.21
N LEU A 522 -19.97 -30.06 -1.21
CA LEU A 522 -19.04 -31.16 -1.49
C LEU A 522 -17.87 -31.19 -0.50
N ASP A 523 -17.31 -30.02 -0.18
CA ASP A 523 -16.20 -29.90 0.77
C ASP A 523 -16.63 -30.24 2.21
N GLU A 524 -17.86 -29.93 2.60
CA GLU A 524 -18.46 -30.36 3.87
C GLU A 524 -18.62 -31.89 3.97
N ILE A 525 -18.90 -32.57 2.84
CA ILE A 525 -19.02 -34.03 2.78
C ILE A 525 -17.64 -34.68 2.91
N ASP A 526 -16.63 -34.21 2.16
CA ASP A 526 -15.26 -34.74 2.24
C ASP A 526 -14.61 -34.50 3.62
N ALA A 527 -14.90 -33.38 4.29
CA ALA A 527 -14.45 -33.13 5.66
C ALA A 527 -15.10 -34.07 6.69
N SER A 528 -16.31 -34.57 6.44
CA SER A 528 -17.01 -35.51 7.32
C SER A 528 -16.56 -36.97 7.16
N ASP A 529 -16.05 -37.35 5.98
CA ASP A 529 -15.54 -38.69 5.70
C ASP A 529 -14.14 -38.94 6.27
N ASP A 530 -13.31 -37.90 6.42
CA ASP A 530 -11.98 -38.01 7.05
C ASP A 530 -12.07 -38.30 8.58
N ASP A 531 -13.18 -37.93 9.23
CA ASP A 531 -13.39 -38.12 10.68
C ASP A 531 -13.93 -39.52 11.05
N THR A 532 -14.48 -40.27 10.09
CA THR A 532 -15.03 -41.63 10.35
C THR A 532 -13.98 -42.75 10.28
N THR A 533 -12.75 -42.47 9.85
CA THR A 533 -11.68 -43.49 9.79
C THR A 533 -10.81 -43.58 11.06
N ALA A 534 -11.03 -42.72 12.07
CA ALA A 534 -10.20 -42.66 13.28
C ALA A 534 -10.80 -43.32 14.54
N SER A 535 -11.98 -43.95 14.50
CA SER A 535 -12.53 -44.69 15.66
C SER A 535 -12.86 -46.16 15.35
N GLY A 536 -11.85 -47.02 15.38
CA GLY A 536 -11.99 -48.45 15.11
C GLY A 536 -10.92 -49.34 15.75
N GLY A 537 -10.57 -49.09 17.01
CA GLY A 537 -9.61 -49.91 17.76
C GLY A 537 -10.13 -51.31 18.10
N GLY A 538 -9.54 -52.32 17.45
CA GLY A 538 -9.01 -53.54 18.09
C GLY A 538 -9.98 -54.58 18.69
N ARG A 539 -10.00 -55.78 18.10
CA ARG A 539 -10.08 -57.04 18.85
C ARG A 539 -9.34 -58.15 18.13
N GLY A 540 -8.31 -58.67 18.78
CA GLY A 540 -7.45 -59.71 18.26
C GLY A 540 -8.13 -61.08 18.14
N HIS A 541 -7.64 -61.87 17.19
CA HIS A 541 -7.72 -63.32 17.28
C HIS A 541 -6.44 -63.96 16.71
N ARG A 542 -5.69 -64.60 17.61
CA ARG A 542 -4.68 -65.61 17.31
C ARG A 542 -5.32 -66.80 16.60
N ARG A 543 -4.67 -67.34 15.58
CA ARG A 543 -4.53 -68.79 15.24
C ARG A 543 -3.58 -68.90 14.04
N ARG A 544 -2.33 -69.30 14.24
CA ARG A 544 -1.76 -70.68 14.15
C ARG A 544 -1.92 -71.34 12.78
N PHE A 545 -0.75 -71.51 12.13
CA PHE A 545 -0.25 -72.60 11.29
C PHE A 545 -1.04 -73.06 10.05
N GLY A 546 -0.29 -73.16 8.95
CA GLY A 546 -0.61 -73.82 7.70
C GLY A 546 0.41 -73.40 6.65
#